data_AF-A0A1F9BSX6-F1
#
_entry.id   AF-A0A1F9BSX6-F1
#
_cell.length_a   1.000
_cell.length_b   1.000
_cell.length_c   1.000
_cell.angle_alpha   90.00
_cell.angle_beta   90.00
_cell.angle_gamma   90.00
#
_symmetry.space_group_name_H-M   'P 1'
#
loop_
_entity.id
_entity.type
_entity.pdbx_description
1 polymer ?
#
loop_
_entity_poly.entity_id
_entity_poly.type
_entity_poly.pdbx_seq_one_letter_code
_entity_poly.pdbx_strand_id
1 'polypeptide(L)'
;MEQTRPLRLAKRGEDWEFPRMSLAEKEERLKRFHPSYKEGSLQELKVGPSKGYRLPPEFCSILESWSRIDPDRIDLSQVAYVTDVLIIGGGGAGTAVALLALQSQLGDPEPGEPVGVPRCPYPPSDFECLYRHSCPYLDGLSTQWVLEEYRRAHDVYQEHLRIIDLFDGDLKARDERIRVLERDNAQLRAKLQALHRRQFKPNEKKEVEIGGNNPESPSSSHEGEKKKRGATPGHPGWVRPKPQHIDRTVEVPAPTICPHCQSEGLAPIQETTEHVQEDIVIQPQTLVTCYRHGQAFCARCNRPVVQAGKGELLNAPIGPVAKSVALYLRYRIGISYRKTTELFRELFGLEFVPASALGFDRKAAAQGMPIYEDLRDKIRTSELLHADETSWRNDGVGHFIWFAGNQNLAFFHIDRHRSAEVAKSIFGENFDGTLVRDRYAAYNGIGLDWQTCIAHIITKAKEIRGEHALLLQTEKDTAVAPFCNNLIDLCSRLCDTGQKLKSGHIPRNEAAKLEKRFVMELNPAKRGTNRPFVSNLPRLSVVFS
;
A
#
# COMPACT_ATOMS: atom_id res chain seq x y z
N MET A 1 -3.99 26.37 -20.36
CA MET A 1 -5.28 25.67 -20.10
C MET A 1 -6.27 26.57 -19.37
N GLU A 2 -5.80 27.31 -18.36
CA GLU A 2 -6.60 28.29 -17.60
C GLU A 2 -7.07 29.49 -18.42
N GLN A 3 -6.27 29.99 -19.36
CA GLN A 3 -6.65 31.14 -20.21
C GLN A 3 -7.86 30.89 -21.11
N THR A 4 -8.11 29.64 -21.52
CA THR A 4 -9.28 29.26 -22.34
C THR A 4 -10.48 28.81 -21.49
N ARG A 5 -10.37 28.83 -20.16
CA ARG A 5 -11.42 28.43 -19.22
C ARG A 5 -12.70 29.29 -19.32
N PRO A 6 -12.64 30.63 -19.46
CA PRO A 6 -13.85 31.44 -19.61
C PRO A 6 -14.63 31.08 -20.88
N LEU A 7 -13.93 30.94 -22.00
CA LEU A 7 -14.50 30.53 -23.29
C LEU A 7 -15.09 29.11 -23.27
N ARG A 8 -14.44 28.18 -22.57
CA ARG A 8 -14.94 26.80 -22.41
C ARG A 8 -16.16 26.71 -21.50
N LEU A 9 -16.24 27.57 -20.47
CA LEU A 9 -17.40 27.66 -19.58
C LEU A 9 -18.59 28.33 -20.28
N ALA A 10 -18.35 29.37 -21.09
CA ALA A 10 -19.37 30.01 -21.91
C ALA A 10 -20.00 29.02 -22.91
N LYS A 11 -19.18 28.25 -23.63
CA LYS A 11 -19.66 27.23 -24.59
C LYS A 11 -20.35 26.02 -23.95
N ARG A 12 -20.15 25.80 -22.64
CA ARG A 12 -20.83 24.72 -21.89
C ARG A 12 -22.29 25.06 -21.56
N GLY A 13 -22.70 26.32 -21.71
CA GLY A 13 -24.10 26.76 -21.55
C GLY A 13 -24.96 26.56 -22.80
N GLU A 14 -24.36 26.23 -23.95
CA GLU A 14 -25.02 26.11 -25.26
C GLU A 14 -25.08 24.66 -25.78
N ASP A 15 -24.92 23.64 -24.93
CA ASP A 15 -24.90 22.20 -25.31
C ASP A 15 -23.89 21.82 -26.42
N TRP A 16 -22.76 22.54 -26.50
CA TRP A 16 -21.71 22.25 -27.48
C TRP A 16 -20.71 21.18 -26.97
N GLU A 17 -20.70 19.99 -27.59
CA GLU A 17 -19.69 18.95 -27.33
C GLU A 17 -18.40 19.17 -28.14
N PHE A 18 -17.23 19.06 -27.49
CA PHE A 18 -15.95 19.13 -28.19
C PHE A 18 -15.69 17.81 -28.93
N PRO A 19 -15.48 17.81 -30.26
CA PRO A 19 -15.25 16.60 -31.03
C PRO A 19 -13.99 15.88 -30.53
N ARG A 20 -14.09 14.56 -30.35
CA ARG A 20 -12.95 13.72 -29.96
C ARG A 20 -11.93 13.69 -31.10
N MET A 21 -10.69 14.03 -30.81
CA MET A 21 -9.59 13.93 -31.77
C MET A 21 -9.47 12.50 -32.32
N SER A 22 -9.30 12.42 -33.63
CA SER A 22 -8.99 11.19 -34.35
C SER A 22 -7.63 10.62 -33.93
N LEU A 23 -7.37 9.35 -34.28
CA LEU A 23 -6.09 8.71 -33.96
C LEU A 23 -4.91 9.40 -34.66
N ALA A 24 -5.08 9.82 -35.91
CA ALA A 24 -4.07 10.56 -36.67
C ALA A 24 -3.73 11.91 -36.00
N GLU A 25 -4.74 12.66 -35.55
CA GLU A 25 -4.52 13.94 -34.85
C GLU A 25 -3.85 13.78 -33.49
N LYS A 26 -4.14 12.67 -32.78
CA LYS A 26 -3.45 12.33 -31.53
C LYS A 26 -1.99 12.01 -31.78
N GLU A 27 -1.71 11.21 -32.80
CA GLU A 27 -0.36 10.79 -33.14
C GLU A 27 0.50 11.98 -33.61
N GLU A 28 -0.08 12.88 -34.40
CA GLU A 28 0.59 14.11 -34.79
C GLU A 28 0.83 15.03 -33.58
N ARG A 29 -0.13 15.16 -32.65
CA ARG A 29 0.09 15.91 -31.40
C ARG A 29 1.16 15.28 -30.51
N LEU A 30 1.24 13.95 -30.45
CA LEU A 30 2.29 13.27 -29.68
C LEU A 30 3.67 13.55 -30.30
N LYS A 31 3.81 13.41 -31.63
CA LYS A 31 5.07 13.74 -32.32
C LYS A 31 5.47 15.21 -32.18
N ARG A 32 4.50 16.12 -32.10
CA ARG A 32 4.75 17.57 -32.07
C ARG A 32 4.97 18.14 -30.67
N PHE A 33 4.32 17.55 -29.65
CA PHE A 33 4.27 18.12 -28.29
C PHE A 33 4.66 17.15 -27.17
N HIS A 34 4.65 15.83 -27.39
CA HIS A 34 5.03 14.88 -26.35
C HIS A 34 6.56 14.70 -26.34
N PRO A 35 7.24 14.97 -25.20
CA PRO A 35 8.70 14.98 -25.13
C PRO A 35 9.36 13.70 -25.64
N SER A 36 8.78 12.53 -25.36
CA SER A 36 9.35 11.23 -25.77
C SER A 36 9.10 10.81 -27.23
N TYR A 37 8.21 11.51 -27.96
CA TYR A 37 7.83 11.16 -29.35
C TYR A 37 8.29 12.21 -30.37
N LYS A 38 8.86 13.33 -29.88
CA LYS A 38 9.40 14.38 -30.73
C LYS A 38 10.73 13.96 -31.32
N GLU A 39 10.87 14.07 -32.64
CA GLU A 39 12.09 13.67 -33.33
C GLU A 39 13.29 14.52 -32.86
N GLY A 40 14.39 13.87 -32.49
CA GLY A 40 15.58 14.53 -31.90
C GLY A 40 15.52 14.78 -30.38
N SER A 41 14.47 14.35 -29.69
CA SER A 41 14.33 14.52 -28.23
C SER A 41 15.13 13.53 -27.37
N LEU A 42 15.71 12.49 -27.97
CA LEU A 42 16.47 11.45 -27.29
C LEU A 42 17.86 11.31 -27.92
N GLN A 43 18.88 11.22 -27.07
CA GLN A 43 20.28 11.06 -27.41
C GLN A 43 20.81 9.71 -26.87
N GLU A 44 21.80 9.15 -27.55
CA GLU A 44 22.41 7.88 -27.17
C GLU A 44 23.61 8.08 -26.21
N LEU A 45 23.70 7.24 -25.18
CA LEU A 45 24.85 7.17 -24.28
C LEU A 45 26.08 6.55 -25.00
N LYS A 46 27.21 7.24 -24.94
CA LYS A 46 28.50 6.96 -25.56
C LYS A 46 29.46 6.18 -24.66
N VAL A 47 29.37 6.29 -23.34
CA VAL A 47 30.31 5.69 -22.38
C VAL A 47 29.63 4.93 -21.23
N GLY A 48 30.34 3.97 -20.63
CA GLY A 48 29.86 3.17 -19.50
C GLY A 48 29.04 1.91 -19.86
N PRO A 49 28.56 1.16 -18.85
CA PRO A 49 27.89 -0.14 -19.05
C PRO A 49 26.56 -0.06 -19.81
N SER A 50 25.95 1.13 -19.87
CA SER A 50 24.67 1.39 -20.55
C SER A 50 24.83 2.07 -21.91
N LYS A 51 26.03 2.03 -22.49
CA LYS A 51 26.31 2.54 -23.83
C LYS A 51 25.32 1.97 -24.85
N GLY A 52 24.73 2.82 -25.68
CA GLY A 52 23.70 2.45 -26.66
C GLY A 52 22.25 2.76 -26.26
N TYR A 53 22.00 3.13 -25.00
CA TYR A 53 20.64 3.48 -24.55
C TYR A 53 20.27 4.89 -24.99
N ARG A 54 19.03 5.07 -25.49
CA ARG A 54 18.50 6.38 -25.93
C ARG A 54 17.66 7.03 -24.83
N LEU A 55 18.13 8.15 -24.30
CA LEU A 55 17.55 8.89 -23.17
C LEU A 55 17.44 10.38 -23.50
N PRO A 56 16.65 11.17 -22.77
CA PRO A 56 16.65 12.62 -22.97
C PRO A 56 18.07 13.20 -22.72
N PRO A 57 18.51 14.22 -23.49
CA PRO A 57 19.87 14.76 -23.46
C PRO A 57 20.34 15.20 -22.07
N GLU A 58 19.42 15.68 -21.23
CA GLU A 58 19.70 16.11 -19.87
C GLU A 58 20.23 14.95 -19.03
N PHE A 59 19.64 13.76 -19.17
CA PHE A 59 20.11 12.56 -18.48
C PHE A 59 21.44 12.05 -19.04
N CYS A 60 21.63 12.10 -20.36
CA CYS A 60 22.92 11.79 -20.97
C CYS A 60 24.03 12.70 -20.41
N SER A 61 23.79 14.00 -20.28
CA SER A 61 24.77 14.97 -19.77
C SER A 61 25.11 14.79 -18.27
N ILE A 62 24.20 14.21 -17.50
CA ILE A 62 24.41 13.92 -16.08
C ILE A 62 25.19 12.62 -15.91
N LEU A 63 24.86 11.61 -16.71
CA LEU A 63 25.47 10.29 -16.65
C LEU A 63 26.85 10.26 -17.30
N GLU A 64 27.12 11.17 -18.24
CA GLU A 64 28.42 11.34 -18.90
C GLU A 64 29.11 12.61 -18.38
N SER A 65 30.02 12.46 -17.41
CA SER A 65 30.82 13.58 -16.93
C SER A 65 32.02 13.82 -17.83
N TRP A 66 32.29 15.07 -18.18
CA TRP A 66 33.56 15.48 -18.78
C TRP A 66 34.67 15.42 -17.73
N SER A 67 35.82 14.83 -18.08
CA SER A 67 37.01 14.93 -17.24
C SER A 67 37.39 16.41 -17.11
N ARG A 68 37.58 16.91 -15.88
CA ARG A 68 38.05 18.30 -15.63
C ARG A 68 39.51 18.52 -16.03
N ILE A 69 40.19 17.44 -16.36
CA ILE A 69 41.60 17.40 -16.73
C ILE A 69 41.68 16.77 -18.11
N ASP A 70 42.33 17.46 -19.03
CA ASP A 70 42.70 16.91 -20.33
C ASP A 70 43.95 16.03 -20.12
N PRO A 71 43.82 14.69 -20.13
CA PRO A 71 44.92 13.79 -19.78
C PRO A 71 46.08 13.89 -20.77
N ASP A 72 45.82 14.32 -22.00
CA ASP A 72 46.84 14.50 -23.04
C ASP A 72 47.69 15.76 -22.82
N ARG A 73 47.32 16.61 -21.85
CA ARG A 73 48.04 17.86 -21.51
C ARG A 73 48.87 17.78 -20.23
N ILE A 74 48.85 16.66 -19.50
CA ILE A 74 49.64 16.50 -18.28
C ILE A 74 50.82 15.58 -18.53
N ASP A 75 52.01 16.17 -18.58
CA ASP A 75 53.27 15.43 -18.60
C ASP A 75 53.64 14.97 -17.19
N LEU A 76 53.36 13.70 -16.89
CA LEU A 76 53.63 13.08 -15.59
C LEU A 76 55.12 12.76 -15.36
N SER A 77 56.00 13.05 -16.33
CA SER A 77 57.44 12.80 -16.20
C SER A 77 58.19 13.88 -15.40
N GLN A 78 57.57 15.04 -15.13
CA GLN A 78 58.16 16.10 -14.32
C GLN A 78 57.42 16.30 -12.99
N VAL A 79 58.14 16.16 -11.88
CA VAL A 79 57.60 16.34 -10.52
C VAL A 79 57.83 17.79 -10.05
N ALA A 80 56.74 18.53 -9.81
CA ALA A 80 56.80 19.96 -9.47
C ALA A 80 57.09 20.27 -8.00
N TYR A 81 56.64 19.41 -7.08
CA TYR A 81 56.88 19.56 -5.64
C TYR A 81 57.11 18.20 -4.99
N VAL A 82 58.03 18.18 -4.04
CA VAL A 82 58.23 17.04 -3.14
C VAL A 82 57.87 17.51 -1.74
N THR A 83 57.02 16.76 -1.05
CA THR A 83 56.56 17.07 0.30
C THR A 83 56.55 15.79 1.13
N ASP A 84 56.82 15.93 2.43
CA ASP A 84 56.86 14.80 3.36
C ASP A 84 55.45 14.30 3.71
N VAL A 85 54.46 15.20 3.78
CA VAL A 85 53.05 14.87 4.05
C VAL A 85 52.14 15.76 3.19
N LEU A 86 51.41 15.13 2.27
CA LEU A 86 50.41 15.79 1.43
C LEU A 86 49.00 15.41 1.90
N ILE A 87 48.23 16.38 2.38
CA ILE A 87 46.84 16.20 2.80
C ILE A 87 45.94 16.77 1.69
N ILE A 88 45.13 15.92 1.05
CA ILE A 88 44.21 16.34 -0.03
C ILE A 88 42.76 16.19 0.44
N GLY A 89 42.08 17.32 0.62
CA GLY A 89 40.66 17.40 0.95
C GLY A 89 40.36 18.10 2.29
N GLY A 90 39.34 18.97 2.31
CA GLY A 90 39.00 19.83 3.46
C GLY A 90 37.80 19.36 4.30
N GLY A 91 37.44 18.07 4.24
CA GLY A 91 36.40 17.49 5.10
C GLY A 91 36.92 17.16 6.50
N GLY A 92 36.04 16.75 7.42
CA GLY A 92 36.38 16.60 8.86
C GLY A 92 37.61 15.73 9.16
N ALA A 93 37.88 14.68 8.37
CA ALA A 93 39.11 13.89 8.51
C ALA A 93 40.37 14.66 8.07
N GLY A 94 40.30 15.43 6.98
CA GLY A 94 41.40 16.27 6.50
C GLY A 94 41.68 17.43 7.45
N THR A 95 40.63 18.04 8.02
CA THR A 95 40.75 19.09 9.03
C THR A 95 41.34 18.56 10.34
N ALA A 96 40.97 17.35 10.77
CA ALA A 96 41.54 16.73 11.96
C ALA A 96 43.03 16.43 11.81
N VAL A 97 43.47 15.92 10.66
CA VAL A 97 44.89 15.68 10.37
C VAL A 97 45.67 17.00 10.29
N ALA A 98 45.09 18.06 9.71
CA ALA A 98 45.70 19.39 9.68
C ALA A 98 45.83 20.02 11.08
N LEU A 99 44.83 19.85 11.95
CA LEU A 99 44.86 20.34 13.34
C LEU A 99 45.89 19.60 14.20
N LEU A 100 46.06 18.28 14.01
CA LEU A 100 47.10 17.49 14.67
C LEU A 100 48.51 17.95 14.26
N ALA A 101 48.69 18.27 12.97
CA ALA A 101 49.95 18.84 12.48
C ALA A 101 50.22 20.23 13.08
N LEU A 102 49.18 21.04 13.30
CA LEU A 102 49.27 22.39 13.88
C LEU A 102 49.50 22.37 15.41
N GLN A 103 48.83 21.47 16.15
CA GLN A 103 48.96 21.32 17.61
C GLN A 103 50.36 20.90 18.07
N SER A 104 51.19 20.42 17.14
CA SER A 104 52.58 20.05 17.40
C SER A 104 53.53 21.26 17.54
N GLN A 105 52.99 22.49 17.65
CA GLN A 105 53.67 23.77 17.87
C GLN A 105 54.84 24.07 16.90
N LEU A 106 54.49 24.55 15.72
CA LEU A 106 55.35 25.40 14.90
C LEU A 106 54.85 26.87 14.97
N GLY A 107 55.09 27.57 16.11
CA GLY A 107 55.22 29.05 16.24
C GLY A 107 54.08 29.94 16.84
N ASP A 108 54.36 30.64 17.96
CA ASP A 108 53.62 31.78 18.62
C ASP A 108 54.24 33.18 18.23
N PRO A 109 53.86 34.44 18.70
CA PRO A 109 53.08 34.92 19.89
C PRO A 109 52.26 36.28 19.89
N GLU A 110 51.27 36.43 20.82
CA GLU A 110 50.91 37.44 21.91
C GLU A 110 51.04 39.04 21.83
N PRO A 111 50.49 39.90 22.78
CA PRO A 111 49.58 41.07 22.55
C PRO A 111 49.91 42.44 23.28
N GLY A 112 48.99 43.45 23.28
CA GLY A 112 48.94 44.60 24.22
C GLY A 112 47.94 45.78 23.94
N GLU A 113 47.19 46.24 24.97
CA GLU A 113 46.11 47.30 25.07
C GLU A 113 46.62 48.77 25.30
N PRO A 114 45.85 49.90 25.55
CA PRO A 114 44.43 50.12 25.94
C PRO A 114 43.65 51.38 25.39
N VAL A 115 42.47 51.64 25.98
CA VAL A 115 41.27 52.42 25.57
C VAL A 115 41.23 53.93 25.96
N GLY A 116 40.52 54.77 25.17
CA GLY A 116 39.93 56.06 25.58
C GLY A 116 38.96 56.65 24.53
N VAL A 117 37.78 57.17 24.93
CA VAL A 117 36.68 57.67 24.03
C VAL A 117 36.13 59.02 24.57
N PRO A 118 35.42 59.88 23.81
CA PRO A 118 35.78 60.60 22.58
C PRO A 118 35.66 62.16 22.74
N ARG A 119 36.18 62.94 21.78
CA ARG A 119 35.71 64.32 21.53
C ARG A 119 34.99 64.37 20.18
N CYS A 120 33.90 65.14 20.11
CA CYS A 120 33.16 65.40 18.87
C CYS A 120 34.13 65.92 17.78
N PRO A 121 34.28 65.24 16.62
CA PRO A 121 35.47 65.36 15.78
C PRO A 121 35.34 66.34 14.60
N TYR A 122 34.28 67.14 14.53
CA TYR A 122 34.01 67.91 13.31
C TYR A 122 34.42 69.39 13.43
N PRO A 123 35.23 69.89 12.48
CA PRO A 123 35.54 71.31 12.39
C PRO A 123 34.29 72.13 11.99
N PRO A 124 34.27 73.44 12.26
CA PRO A 124 33.16 74.32 11.89
C PRO A 124 32.91 74.32 10.37
N SER A 125 31.68 74.66 9.96
CA SER A 125 31.16 74.48 8.59
C SER A 125 31.89 75.27 7.49
N ASP A 126 32.73 76.22 7.87
CA ASP A 126 33.53 77.11 7.02
C ASP A 126 35.04 76.80 7.06
N PHE A 127 35.45 75.69 7.69
CA PHE A 127 36.85 75.30 7.79
C PHE A 127 37.42 74.80 6.44
N GLU A 128 38.40 75.54 5.90
CA GLU A 128 39.23 75.06 4.78
C GLU A 128 40.56 74.50 5.31
N CYS A 129 40.80 73.20 5.06
CA CYS A 129 42.04 72.54 5.46
C CYS A 129 43.23 73.09 4.64
N LEU A 130 44.24 73.64 5.32
CA LEU A 130 45.48 74.14 4.72
C LEU A 130 46.26 73.07 3.92
N TYR A 131 46.03 71.78 4.24
CA TYR A 131 46.67 70.63 3.60
C TYR A 131 45.73 69.88 2.65
N ARG A 132 44.72 70.57 2.09
CA ARG A 132 43.65 69.99 1.26
C ARG A 132 44.14 68.98 0.23
N HIS A 133 45.24 69.30 -0.45
CA HIS A 133 45.78 68.54 -1.58
C HIS A 133 46.90 67.55 -1.21
N SER A 134 47.54 67.70 -0.05
CA SER A 134 48.58 66.78 0.43
C SER A 134 48.77 66.91 1.94
N CYS A 135 48.27 65.93 2.69
CA CYS A 135 48.30 65.93 4.15
C CYS A 135 49.48 65.11 4.69
N PRO A 136 50.39 65.70 5.49
CA PRO A 136 51.50 64.98 6.10
C PRO A 136 51.07 63.83 7.02
N TYR A 137 49.87 63.93 7.60
CA TYR A 137 49.29 62.94 8.51
C TYR A 137 48.51 61.83 7.80
N LEU A 138 48.34 61.93 6.48
CA LEU A 138 47.75 60.89 5.63
C LEU A 138 48.80 60.44 4.59
N ASP A 139 50.08 60.40 4.99
CA ASP A 139 51.21 60.01 4.14
C ASP A 139 51.27 60.75 2.79
N GLY A 140 50.90 62.03 2.79
CA GLY A 140 50.89 62.89 1.60
C GLY A 140 49.62 62.82 0.75
N LEU A 141 48.62 62.01 1.12
CA LEU A 141 47.35 61.90 0.40
C LEU A 141 46.49 63.17 0.54
N SER A 142 45.70 63.43 -0.50
CA SER A 142 44.72 64.53 -0.51
C SER A 142 43.60 64.23 0.47
N THR A 143 43.37 65.14 1.43
CA THR A 143 42.25 65.04 2.38
C THR A 143 40.90 65.03 1.66
N GLN A 144 40.79 65.72 0.52
CA GLN A 144 39.58 65.70 -0.30
C GLN A 144 39.35 64.32 -0.92
N TRP A 145 40.40 63.71 -1.45
CA TRP A 145 40.31 62.37 -2.05
C TRP A 145 39.93 61.31 -1.01
N VAL A 146 40.57 61.33 0.16
CA VAL A 146 40.28 60.39 1.26
C VAL A 146 38.83 60.55 1.75
N LEU A 147 38.33 61.79 1.85
CA LEU A 147 36.94 62.03 2.24
C LEU A 147 35.94 61.57 1.16
N GLU A 148 36.26 61.75 -0.12
CA GLU A 148 35.45 61.26 -1.24
C GLU A 148 35.41 59.72 -1.27
N GLU A 149 36.54 59.04 -1.06
CA GLU A 149 36.57 57.57 -0.96
C GLU A 149 35.84 57.06 0.28
N TYR A 150 35.91 57.75 1.41
CA TYR A 150 35.15 57.39 2.60
C TYR A 150 33.62 57.50 2.34
N ARG A 151 33.19 58.54 1.61
CA ARG A 151 31.79 58.70 1.20
C ARG A 151 31.37 57.60 0.21
N ARG A 152 32.21 57.27 -0.79
CA ARG A 152 31.94 56.15 -1.72
C ARG A 152 31.86 54.81 -0.98
N ALA A 153 32.75 54.56 -0.02
CA ALA A 153 32.73 53.35 0.77
C ALA A 153 31.43 53.22 1.58
N HIS A 154 30.88 54.33 2.08
CA HIS A 154 29.58 54.33 2.75
C HIS A 154 28.44 53.91 1.79
N ASP A 155 28.40 54.46 0.58
CA ASP A 155 27.38 54.11 -0.42
C ASP A 155 27.49 52.65 -0.86
N VAL A 156 28.71 52.14 -1.07
CA VAL A 156 28.97 50.72 -1.40
C VAL A 156 28.53 49.81 -0.25
N TYR A 157 28.81 50.19 0.99
CA TYR A 157 28.40 49.43 2.18
C TYR A 157 26.87 49.35 2.30
N GLN A 158 26.15 50.45 2.07
CA GLN A 158 24.68 50.44 2.05
C GLN A 158 24.11 49.56 0.94
N GLU A 159 24.76 49.51 -0.22
CA GLU A 159 24.36 48.59 -1.29
C GLU A 159 24.57 47.13 -0.90
N HIS A 160 25.67 46.80 -0.22
CA HIS A 160 25.93 45.45 0.26
C HIS A 160 24.90 45.01 1.32
N LEU A 161 24.50 45.89 2.22
CA LEU A 161 23.44 45.59 3.19
C LEU A 161 22.10 45.28 2.50
N ARG A 162 21.73 46.05 1.47
CA ARG A 162 20.51 45.77 0.68
C ARG A 162 20.56 44.42 -0.02
N ILE A 163 21.72 44.04 -0.53
CA ILE A 163 21.94 42.73 -1.16
C ILE A 163 21.80 41.59 -0.13
N ILE A 164 22.36 41.76 1.07
CA ILE A 164 22.27 40.77 2.15
C ILE A 164 20.80 40.59 2.59
N ASP A 165 20.05 41.68 2.79
CA ASP A 165 18.63 41.61 3.16
C ASP A 165 17.79 40.88 2.10
N LEU A 166 18.09 41.10 0.82
CA LEU A 166 17.42 40.40 -0.29
C LEU A 166 17.72 38.89 -0.25
N PHE A 167 18.99 38.51 -0.06
CA PHE A 167 19.37 37.10 0.04
C PHE A 167 18.76 36.41 1.26
N ASP A 168 18.69 37.09 2.40
CA ASP A 168 18.01 36.58 3.60
C ASP A 168 16.51 36.37 3.36
N GLY A 169 15.86 37.27 2.60
CA GLY A 169 14.48 37.10 2.16
C GLY A 169 14.29 35.87 1.28
N ASP A 170 15.16 35.68 0.29
CA ASP A 170 15.14 34.54 -0.62
C ASP A 170 15.43 33.22 0.09
N LEU A 171 16.35 33.20 1.04
CA LEU A 171 16.65 32.04 1.88
C LEU A 171 15.43 31.64 2.71
N LYS A 172 14.78 32.60 3.38
CA LYS A 172 13.54 32.34 4.14
C LYS A 172 12.43 31.77 3.26
N ALA A 173 12.25 32.32 2.05
CA ALA A 173 11.25 31.83 1.10
C ALA A 173 11.54 30.40 0.62
N ARG A 174 12.83 30.09 0.35
CA ARG A 174 13.27 28.73 -0.02
C ARG A 174 13.10 27.74 1.13
N ASP A 175 13.45 28.12 2.35
CA ASP A 175 13.28 27.28 3.54
C ASP A 175 11.82 26.92 3.79
N GLU A 176 10.91 27.90 3.65
CA GLU A 176 9.48 27.63 3.78
C GLU A 176 8.98 26.69 2.66
N ARG A 177 9.50 26.84 1.43
CA ARG A 177 9.19 25.93 0.33
C ARG A 177 9.72 24.51 0.57
N ILE A 178 10.93 24.37 1.12
CA ILE A 178 11.51 23.07 1.49
C ILE A 178 10.63 22.41 2.55
N ARG A 179 10.23 23.13 3.60
CA ARG A 179 9.33 22.59 4.63
C ARG A 179 8.02 22.06 4.04
N VAL A 180 7.38 22.83 3.14
CA VAL A 180 6.15 22.38 2.48
C VAL A 180 6.40 21.10 1.66
N LEU A 181 7.48 21.07 0.88
CA LEU A 181 7.83 19.90 0.07
C LEU A 181 8.19 18.68 0.91
N GLU A 182 8.84 18.84 2.05
CA GLU A 182 9.15 17.77 2.99
C GLU A 182 7.89 17.17 3.60
N ARG A 183 6.91 18.01 3.98
CA ARG A 183 5.58 17.54 4.44
C ARG A 183 4.86 16.75 3.35
N ASP A 184 4.82 17.27 2.13
CA ASP A 184 4.20 16.58 1.00
C ASP A 184 4.89 15.24 0.70
N ASN A 185 6.22 15.21 0.75
CA ASN A 185 7.01 14.00 0.53
C ASN A 185 6.77 12.97 1.63
N ALA A 186 6.73 13.38 2.90
CA ALA A 186 6.40 12.51 4.03
C ALA A 186 4.99 11.92 3.87
N GLN A 187 4.01 12.75 3.51
CA GLN A 187 2.64 12.30 3.30
C GLN A 187 2.53 11.31 2.12
N LEU A 188 3.22 11.59 1.01
CA LEU A 188 3.25 10.71 -0.17
C LEU A 188 3.95 9.38 0.13
N ARG A 189 5.08 9.41 0.85
CA ARG A 189 5.79 8.18 1.28
C ARG A 189 4.93 7.33 2.20
N ALA A 190 4.23 7.93 3.17
CA ALA A 190 3.30 7.22 4.05
C ALA A 190 2.16 6.56 3.26
N LYS A 191 1.56 7.29 2.31
CA LYS A 191 0.51 6.77 1.41
C LYS A 191 1.03 5.61 0.55
N LEU A 192 2.22 5.73 -0.04
CA LEU A 192 2.82 4.67 -0.84
C LEU A 192 3.12 3.42 0.00
N GLN A 193 3.67 3.59 1.20
CA GLN A 193 3.95 2.47 2.09
C GLN A 193 2.67 1.78 2.56
N ALA A 194 1.60 2.54 2.86
CA ALA A 194 0.29 1.99 3.19
C ALA A 194 -0.33 1.24 2.00
N LEU A 195 -0.27 1.79 0.78
CA LEU A 195 -0.72 1.12 -0.44
C LEU A 195 0.06 -0.17 -0.73
N HIS A 196 1.39 -0.14 -0.55
CA HIS A 196 2.23 -1.32 -0.72
C HIS A 196 1.88 -2.42 0.29
N ARG A 197 1.67 -2.06 1.57
CA ARG A 197 1.18 -3.00 2.59
C ARG A 197 -0.24 -3.52 2.33
N ARG A 198 -1.09 -2.74 1.66
CA ARG A 198 -2.43 -3.19 1.22
C ARG A 198 -2.35 -4.23 0.10
N GLN A 199 -1.46 -4.04 -0.88
CA GLN A 199 -1.28 -4.98 -2.00
C GLN A 199 -0.56 -6.27 -1.58
N PHE A 200 0.37 -6.16 -0.63
CA PHE A 200 1.12 -7.29 -0.09
C PHE A 200 0.82 -7.40 1.41
N LYS A 201 -0.30 -8.01 1.79
CA LYS A 201 -0.52 -8.42 3.19
C LYS A 201 0.42 -9.59 3.51
N PRO A 202 1.45 -9.44 4.36
CA PRO A 202 2.05 -10.60 5.00
C PRO A 202 0.97 -11.28 5.85
N ASN A 203 0.92 -12.60 5.77
CA ASN A 203 -0.09 -13.44 6.41
C ASN A 203 0.21 -13.52 7.92
N GLU A 204 -0.08 -12.47 8.69
CA GLU A 204 0.08 -12.48 10.15
C GLU A 204 -1.21 -12.98 10.83
N LYS A 205 -1.11 -14.18 11.41
CA LYS A 205 -2.15 -14.81 12.23
C LYS A 205 -2.42 -13.96 13.48
N LYS A 206 -3.69 -13.67 13.76
CA LYS A 206 -4.13 -13.06 15.03
C LYS A 206 -4.37 -14.16 16.06
N GLU A 207 -3.66 -14.10 17.19
CA GLU A 207 -4.02 -14.85 18.40
C GLU A 207 -4.97 -14.02 19.28
N VAL A 208 -5.91 -14.71 19.92
CA VAL A 208 -7.04 -14.18 20.69
C VAL A 208 -6.65 -14.16 22.16
N GLU A 209 -6.81 -13.02 22.84
CA GLU A 209 -6.60 -12.85 24.28
C GLU A 209 -7.92 -12.95 25.07
N ILE A 210 -7.92 -13.76 26.13
CA ILE A 210 -8.79 -13.71 27.32
C ILE A 210 -7.80 -13.98 28.47
N GLY A 211 -7.62 -13.23 29.56
CA GLY A 211 -8.31 -12.12 30.20
C GLY A 211 -8.25 -12.38 31.73
N GLY A 212 -7.65 -11.48 32.53
CA GLY A 212 -7.90 -11.45 33.99
C GLY A 212 -6.77 -11.08 34.97
N ASN A 213 -6.82 -9.82 35.44
CA ASN A 213 -6.52 -9.27 36.78
C ASN A 213 -5.08 -9.04 37.35
N ASN A 214 -4.80 -7.72 37.47
CA ASN A 214 -3.92 -6.92 38.36
C ASN A 214 -3.89 -7.31 39.86
N PRO A 215 -3.01 -6.73 40.75
CA PRO A 215 -2.32 -5.42 40.64
C PRO A 215 -0.86 -5.33 41.15
N GLU A 216 -0.33 -4.09 41.05
CA GLU A 216 0.79 -3.45 41.77
C GLU A 216 2.14 -3.28 41.03
N SER A 217 2.49 -2.00 40.86
CA SER A 217 3.72 -1.40 40.31
C SER A 217 4.67 -1.04 41.50
N PRO A 218 5.90 -0.48 41.34
CA PRO A 218 6.51 0.08 40.13
C PRO A 218 8.05 -0.15 39.98
N SER A 219 8.60 0.44 38.91
CA SER A 219 10.03 0.75 38.64
C SER A 219 10.92 -0.46 38.30
N SER A 220 11.88 -0.41 37.40
CA SER A 220 12.38 0.59 36.45
C SER A 220 13.36 -0.15 35.55
N SER A 221 13.58 0.35 34.33
CA SER A 221 14.76 0.09 33.48
C SER A 221 15.15 -1.37 33.22
N HIS A 222 14.69 -1.95 32.11
CA HIS A 222 15.50 -2.96 31.42
C HIS A 222 15.46 -2.78 29.91
N GLU A 223 16.67 -2.77 29.36
CA GLU A 223 17.01 -2.86 27.94
C GLU A 223 16.10 -3.87 27.25
N GLY A 224 15.49 -3.45 26.14
CA GLY A 224 14.57 -4.29 25.37
C GLY A 224 15.30 -5.52 24.82
N GLU A 225 15.23 -6.63 25.54
CA GLU A 225 15.50 -7.95 24.99
C GLU A 225 14.60 -8.14 23.77
N LYS A 226 15.24 -8.29 22.61
CA LYS A 226 14.56 -8.70 21.38
C LYS A 226 13.78 -9.98 21.69
N LYS A 227 12.44 -9.89 21.75
CA LYS A 227 11.56 -11.06 21.93
C LYS A 227 12.04 -12.16 20.99
N LYS A 228 12.51 -13.28 21.56
CA LYS A 228 12.89 -14.47 20.79
C LYS A 228 11.68 -14.83 19.94
N ARG A 229 11.88 -14.96 18.63
CA ARG A 229 10.86 -15.46 17.71
C ARG A 229 10.54 -16.90 18.12
N GLY A 230 9.35 -17.09 18.67
CA GLY A 230 8.85 -18.38 19.16
C GLY A 230 7.63 -18.15 20.04
N ALA A 231 6.77 -19.15 20.13
CA ALA A 231 5.62 -19.07 21.03
C ALA A 231 6.10 -18.99 22.49
N THR A 232 5.41 -18.19 23.31
CA THR A 232 5.79 -17.88 24.70
C THR A 232 5.87 -19.14 25.56
N PRO A 233 6.83 -19.26 26.50
CA PRO A 233 6.95 -20.45 27.36
C PRO A 233 5.60 -20.82 27.99
N GLY A 234 5.12 -22.04 27.73
CA GLY A 234 3.81 -22.53 28.22
C GLY A 234 2.70 -22.72 27.17
N HIS A 235 2.96 -22.43 25.88
CA HIS A 235 2.01 -22.80 24.82
C HIS A 235 1.88 -24.33 24.70
N PRO A 236 0.67 -24.89 24.72
CA PRO A 236 0.48 -26.31 24.42
C PRO A 236 0.94 -26.57 22.99
N GLY A 237 1.85 -27.54 22.82
CA GLY A 237 2.34 -27.92 21.51
C GLY A 237 1.18 -28.34 20.61
N TRP A 238 1.03 -27.70 19.46
CA TRP A 238 0.05 -28.12 18.46
C TRP A 238 0.62 -29.33 17.71
N VAL A 239 0.39 -30.51 18.27
CA VAL A 239 0.81 -31.77 17.66
C VAL A 239 -0.27 -32.25 16.71
N ARG A 240 0.17 -32.85 15.60
CA ARG A 240 -0.72 -33.58 14.71
C ARG A 240 -1.44 -34.68 15.52
N PRO A 241 -2.79 -34.74 15.51
CA PRO A 241 -3.48 -35.84 16.16
C PRO A 241 -3.09 -37.14 15.48
N LYS A 242 -2.82 -38.19 16.27
CA LYS A 242 -2.63 -39.53 15.71
C LYS A 242 -3.96 -39.98 15.07
N PRO A 243 -3.93 -40.62 13.89
CA PRO A 243 -5.13 -41.12 13.26
C PRO A 243 -5.79 -42.17 14.18
N GLN A 244 -7.11 -42.14 14.26
CA GLN A 244 -7.88 -43.09 15.08
C GLN A 244 -8.10 -44.43 14.39
N HIS A 245 -7.87 -44.48 13.07
CA HIS A 245 -8.06 -45.65 12.24
C HIS A 245 -6.75 -45.98 11.52
N ILE A 246 -6.39 -47.27 11.49
CA ILE A 246 -5.21 -47.78 10.78
C ILE A 246 -5.73 -48.75 9.71
N ASP A 247 -5.57 -48.39 8.44
CA ASP A 247 -6.03 -49.20 7.31
C ASP A 247 -5.22 -50.50 7.14
N ARG A 248 -3.92 -50.46 7.50
CA ARG A 248 -2.99 -51.57 7.35
C ARG A 248 -1.89 -51.51 8.42
N THR A 249 -1.62 -52.64 9.06
CA THR A 249 -0.45 -52.85 9.93
C THR A 249 0.56 -53.74 9.21
N VAL A 250 1.84 -53.37 9.25
CA VAL A 250 2.94 -54.16 8.69
C VAL A 250 3.94 -54.45 9.80
N GLU A 251 4.08 -55.73 10.16
CA GLU A 251 5.11 -56.19 11.09
C GLU A 251 6.47 -56.14 10.40
N VAL A 252 7.38 -55.31 10.91
CA VAL A 252 8.74 -55.15 10.38
C VAL A 252 9.73 -55.86 11.30
N PRO A 253 10.50 -56.86 10.83
CA PRO A 253 11.46 -57.56 11.67
C PRO A 253 12.62 -56.64 12.09
N ALA A 254 13.26 -56.99 13.22
CA ALA A 254 14.46 -56.29 13.67
C ALA A 254 15.58 -56.33 12.61
N PRO A 255 16.39 -55.26 12.48
CA PRO A 255 17.47 -55.23 11.51
C PRO A 255 18.53 -56.28 11.84
N THR A 256 19.06 -56.94 10.81
CA THR A 256 20.20 -57.90 10.92
C THR A 256 21.56 -57.21 10.78
N ILE A 257 21.57 -55.98 10.26
CA ILE A 257 22.77 -55.15 10.07
C ILE A 257 22.47 -53.76 10.61
N CYS A 258 23.41 -53.19 11.37
CA CYS A 258 23.19 -51.89 12.00
C CYS A 258 23.12 -50.81 10.91
N PRO A 259 22.00 -50.05 10.78
CA PRO A 259 21.87 -49.05 9.71
C PRO A 259 22.83 -47.85 9.88
N HIS A 260 23.51 -47.73 11.02
CA HIS A 260 24.44 -46.64 11.30
C HIS A 260 25.92 -47.03 11.10
N CYS A 261 26.35 -48.20 11.60
CA CYS A 261 27.76 -48.62 11.55
C CYS A 261 28.00 -49.92 10.78
N GLN A 262 26.95 -50.52 10.21
CA GLN A 262 27.00 -51.75 9.40
C GLN A 262 27.50 -53.00 10.13
N SER A 263 27.60 -52.98 11.46
CA SER A 263 27.91 -54.16 12.26
C SER A 263 26.77 -55.19 12.23
N GLU A 264 27.13 -56.47 12.15
CA GLU A 264 26.22 -57.62 12.28
C GLU A 264 26.01 -58.07 13.73
N GLY A 265 26.80 -57.52 14.67
CA GLY A 265 26.76 -57.86 16.10
C GLY A 265 25.59 -57.22 16.85
N LEU A 266 24.36 -57.40 16.37
CA LEU A 266 23.14 -56.88 17.01
C LEU A 266 22.56 -57.90 17.97
N ALA A 267 22.22 -57.45 19.18
CA ALA A 267 21.44 -58.24 20.13
C ALA A 267 19.95 -57.92 19.95
N PRO A 268 19.06 -58.94 19.88
CA PRO A 268 17.62 -58.70 19.80
C PRO A 268 17.09 -58.11 21.12
N ILE A 269 16.20 -57.11 21.00
CA ILE A 269 15.49 -56.50 22.13
C ILE A 269 14.01 -56.93 22.03
N GLN A 270 13.40 -57.31 23.16
CA GLN A 270 11.97 -57.68 23.23
C GLN A 270 11.08 -56.44 23.43
N GLU A 271 11.31 -55.39 22.65
CA GLU A 271 10.52 -54.17 22.66
C GLU A 271 10.10 -53.82 21.23
N THR A 272 8.83 -53.49 21.04
CA THR A 272 8.29 -53.06 19.74
C THR A 272 8.03 -51.57 19.77
N THR A 273 8.48 -50.86 18.73
CA THR A 273 8.21 -49.43 18.54
C THR A 273 7.22 -49.25 17.41
N GLU A 274 6.12 -48.53 17.67
CA GLU A 274 5.11 -48.23 16.67
C GLU A 274 5.42 -46.93 15.92
N HIS A 275 5.35 -46.99 14.58
CA HIS A 275 5.42 -45.82 13.71
C HIS A 275 4.20 -45.80 12.78
N VAL A 276 3.41 -44.73 12.88
CA VAL A 276 2.21 -44.54 12.06
C VAL A 276 2.51 -43.54 10.95
N GLN A 277 2.32 -43.98 9.71
CA GLN A 277 2.45 -43.15 8.52
C GLN A 277 1.11 -43.13 7.76
N GLU A 278 0.57 -41.94 7.53
CA GLU A 278 -0.55 -41.73 6.61
C GLU A 278 0.00 -41.31 5.25
N ASP A 279 -0.38 -42.04 4.21
CA ASP A 279 0.03 -41.79 2.82
C ASP A 279 -1.17 -41.88 1.88
N ILE A 280 -1.02 -41.41 0.65
CA ILE A 280 -2.08 -41.38 -0.36
C ILE A 280 -2.01 -42.59 -1.28
N VAL A 281 -3.13 -43.29 -1.45
CA VAL A 281 -3.26 -44.33 -2.49
C VAL A 281 -3.76 -43.67 -3.78
N ILE A 282 -2.85 -43.47 -4.73
CA ILE A 282 -3.18 -42.89 -6.04
C ILE A 282 -3.80 -43.99 -6.93
N GLN A 283 -5.13 -44.07 -7.00
CA GLN A 283 -5.89 -44.81 -8.04
C GLN A 283 -6.80 -43.95 -8.96
N PRO A 284 -6.41 -42.74 -9.39
CA PRO A 284 -7.16 -42.00 -10.40
C PRO A 284 -7.07 -42.70 -11.77
N GLN A 285 -8.20 -43.08 -12.35
CA GLN A 285 -8.26 -43.61 -13.71
C GLN A 285 -9.54 -43.16 -14.43
N THR A 286 -9.47 -43.07 -15.75
CA THR A 286 -10.64 -42.77 -16.60
C THR A 286 -11.47 -44.02 -16.85
N LEU A 287 -12.76 -43.97 -16.57
CA LEU A 287 -13.73 -44.99 -16.98
C LEU A 287 -14.43 -44.56 -18.28
N VAL A 288 -14.17 -45.28 -19.37
CA VAL A 288 -14.82 -45.04 -20.68
C VAL A 288 -16.08 -45.90 -20.78
N THR A 289 -17.25 -45.26 -20.86
CA THR A 289 -18.54 -45.94 -21.03
C THR A 289 -19.12 -45.61 -22.41
N CYS A 290 -19.44 -46.64 -23.20
CA CYS A 290 -20.11 -46.48 -24.50
C CYS A 290 -21.62 -46.66 -24.31
N TYR A 291 -22.38 -45.56 -24.38
CA TYR A 291 -23.84 -45.59 -24.35
C TYR A 291 -24.36 -45.85 -25.77
N ARG A 292 -25.00 -47.01 -25.98
CA ARG A 292 -25.64 -47.36 -27.25
C ARG A 292 -27.13 -47.06 -27.15
N HIS A 293 -27.55 -46.03 -27.85
CA HIS A 293 -28.92 -45.52 -27.83
C HIS A 293 -29.81 -46.19 -28.86
N GLY A 294 -30.95 -46.72 -28.43
CA GLY A 294 -32.09 -46.91 -29.32
C GLY A 294 -32.69 -45.55 -29.70
N GLN A 295 -33.07 -45.39 -30.97
CA GLN A 295 -33.72 -44.17 -31.46
C GLN A 295 -35.21 -44.43 -31.70
N ALA A 296 -36.05 -43.46 -31.41
CA ALA A 296 -37.46 -43.45 -31.79
C ALA A 296 -37.78 -42.18 -32.60
N PHE A 297 -38.76 -42.21 -33.49
CA PHE A 297 -39.21 -41.02 -34.20
C PHE A 297 -40.47 -40.44 -33.55
N CYS A 298 -40.43 -39.17 -33.13
CA CYS A 298 -41.59 -38.53 -32.54
C CYS A 298 -42.43 -37.84 -33.62
N ALA A 299 -43.62 -38.38 -33.91
CA ALA A 299 -44.54 -37.83 -34.90
C ALA A 299 -45.02 -36.39 -34.61
N ARG A 300 -45.07 -35.98 -33.33
CA ARG A 300 -45.56 -34.65 -32.94
C ARG A 300 -44.55 -33.54 -33.21
N CYS A 301 -43.27 -33.81 -33.01
CA CYS A 301 -42.20 -32.82 -33.21
C CYS A 301 -41.31 -33.12 -34.43
N ASN A 302 -41.70 -34.15 -35.22
CA ASN A 302 -41.08 -34.57 -36.47
C ASN A 302 -39.55 -34.72 -36.39
N ARG A 303 -39.06 -35.37 -35.33
CA ARG A 303 -37.62 -35.55 -35.07
C ARG A 303 -37.31 -36.89 -34.43
N PRO A 304 -36.12 -37.47 -34.69
CA PRO A 304 -35.61 -38.59 -33.93
C PRO A 304 -35.33 -38.14 -32.48
N VAL A 305 -35.64 -39.01 -31.54
CA VAL A 305 -35.44 -38.81 -30.10
C VAL A 305 -34.67 -39.99 -29.52
N VAL A 306 -33.86 -39.70 -28.51
CA VAL A 306 -33.12 -40.66 -27.70
C VAL A 306 -33.34 -40.34 -26.22
N GLN A 307 -33.28 -41.36 -25.38
CA GLN A 307 -33.36 -41.21 -23.93
C GLN A 307 -31.96 -41.33 -23.33
N ALA A 308 -31.60 -40.43 -22.42
CA ALA A 308 -30.33 -40.51 -21.70
C ALA A 308 -30.24 -41.80 -20.86
N GLY A 309 -29.09 -42.46 -20.88
CA GLY A 309 -28.76 -43.52 -19.94
C GLY A 309 -28.60 -42.98 -18.51
N LYS A 310 -28.62 -43.88 -17.52
CA LYS A 310 -28.42 -43.51 -16.12
C LYS A 310 -27.04 -42.87 -15.93
N GLY A 311 -27.00 -41.61 -15.50
CA GLY A 311 -25.77 -40.85 -15.28
C GLY A 311 -25.10 -40.31 -16.55
N GLU A 312 -25.74 -40.47 -17.72
CA GLU A 312 -25.23 -39.97 -18.98
C GLU A 312 -25.57 -38.48 -19.19
N LEU A 313 -24.61 -37.74 -19.75
CA LEU A 313 -24.88 -36.45 -20.37
C LEU A 313 -24.99 -36.65 -21.89
N LEU A 314 -26.20 -36.53 -22.44
CA LEU A 314 -26.43 -36.66 -23.88
C LEU A 314 -25.53 -35.71 -24.69
N ASN A 315 -25.00 -36.20 -25.80
CA ASN A 315 -24.16 -35.45 -26.74
C ASN A 315 -22.91 -34.82 -26.09
N ALA A 316 -22.36 -35.44 -25.04
CA ALA A 316 -21.15 -34.98 -24.37
C ALA A 316 -20.05 -36.05 -24.37
N PRO A 317 -18.84 -35.73 -24.86
CA PRO A 317 -17.71 -36.68 -24.85
C PRO A 317 -17.07 -36.83 -23.46
N ILE A 318 -17.26 -35.85 -22.57
CA ILE A 318 -16.73 -35.85 -21.21
C ILE A 318 -17.89 -35.95 -20.22
N GLY A 319 -17.79 -36.94 -19.33
CA GLY A 319 -18.81 -37.28 -18.35
C GLY A 319 -19.02 -36.22 -17.26
N PRO A 320 -20.12 -36.33 -16.49
CA PRO A 320 -20.50 -35.33 -15.48
C PRO A 320 -19.46 -35.19 -14.35
N VAL A 321 -18.91 -36.30 -13.86
CA VAL A 321 -17.93 -36.30 -12.75
C VAL A 321 -16.63 -35.58 -13.14
N ALA A 322 -16.11 -35.85 -14.35
CA ALA A 322 -14.91 -35.17 -14.84
C ALA A 322 -15.14 -33.64 -14.94
N LYS A 323 -16.31 -33.22 -15.42
CA LYS A 323 -16.67 -31.79 -15.46
C LYS A 323 -16.79 -31.17 -14.07
N SER A 324 -17.44 -31.86 -13.12
CA SER A 324 -17.60 -31.33 -11.76
C SER A 324 -16.25 -31.23 -11.03
N VAL A 325 -15.36 -32.20 -11.20
CA VAL A 325 -14.01 -32.16 -10.64
C VAL A 325 -13.22 -30.99 -11.24
N ALA A 326 -13.29 -30.77 -12.56
CA ALA A 326 -12.64 -29.63 -13.20
C ALA A 326 -13.13 -28.28 -12.64
N LEU A 327 -14.45 -28.13 -12.45
CA LEU A 327 -15.05 -26.94 -11.84
C LEU A 327 -14.61 -26.75 -10.39
N TYR A 328 -14.56 -27.83 -9.61
CA TYR A 328 -14.10 -27.79 -8.22
C TYR A 328 -12.64 -27.34 -8.12
N LEU A 329 -11.76 -27.91 -8.94
CA LEU A 329 -10.35 -27.50 -8.99
C LEU A 329 -10.21 -26.03 -9.39
N ARG A 330 -11.01 -25.56 -10.35
CA ARG A 330 -11.01 -24.16 -10.78
C ARG A 330 -11.45 -23.20 -9.69
N TYR A 331 -12.63 -23.41 -9.11
CA TYR A 331 -13.29 -22.42 -8.25
C TYR A 331 -13.03 -22.59 -6.76
N ARG A 332 -12.90 -23.83 -6.28
CA ARG A 332 -12.63 -24.10 -4.86
C ARG A 332 -11.13 -24.12 -4.56
N ILE A 333 -10.35 -24.77 -5.41
CA ILE A 333 -8.89 -24.91 -5.20
C ILE A 333 -8.10 -23.77 -5.85
N GLY A 334 -8.63 -23.14 -6.90
CA GLY A 334 -7.99 -21.99 -7.55
C GLY A 334 -6.99 -22.37 -8.66
N ILE A 335 -7.13 -23.57 -9.24
CA ILE A 335 -6.24 -24.06 -10.29
C ILE A 335 -6.63 -23.45 -11.66
N SER A 336 -5.62 -23.05 -12.45
CA SER A 336 -5.86 -22.53 -13.80
C SER A 336 -6.40 -23.63 -14.74
N TYR A 337 -7.09 -23.27 -15.84
CA TYR A 337 -7.58 -24.27 -16.79
C TYR A 337 -6.46 -25.15 -17.36
N ARG A 338 -5.28 -24.57 -17.64
CA ARG A 338 -4.11 -25.31 -18.15
C ARG A 338 -3.55 -26.31 -17.13
N LYS A 339 -3.45 -25.90 -15.86
CA LYS A 339 -3.03 -26.81 -14.79
C LYS A 339 -4.09 -27.87 -14.49
N THR A 340 -5.36 -27.52 -14.66
CA THR A 340 -6.46 -28.49 -14.54
C THR A 340 -6.33 -29.56 -15.62
N THR A 341 -6.10 -29.18 -16.89
CA THR A 341 -5.90 -30.15 -17.98
C THR A 341 -4.66 -31.02 -17.77
N GLU A 342 -3.58 -30.44 -17.25
CA GLU A 342 -2.36 -31.17 -16.89
C GLU A 342 -2.61 -32.22 -15.80
N LEU A 343 -3.29 -31.82 -14.71
CA LEU A 343 -3.68 -32.73 -13.63
C LEU A 343 -4.56 -33.87 -14.12
N PHE A 344 -5.54 -33.59 -14.98
CA PHE A 344 -6.41 -34.63 -15.54
C PHE A 344 -5.66 -35.63 -16.41
N ARG A 345 -4.69 -35.17 -17.20
CA ARG A 345 -3.82 -36.03 -18.01
C ARG A 345 -2.90 -36.87 -17.12
N GLU A 346 -2.23 -36.27 -16.16
CA GLU A 346 -1.20 -36.95 -15.36
C GLU A 346 -1.76 -37.90 -14.32
N LEU A 347 -2.86 -37.52 -13.66
CA LEU A 347 -3.48 -38.37 -12.64
C LEU A 347 -4.49 -39.33 -13.26
N PHE A 348 -5.38 -38.88 -14.15
CA PHE A 348 -6.52 -39.70 -14.60
C PHE A 348 -6.33 -40.29 -16.01
N GLY A 349 -5.29 -39.89 -16.74
CA GLY A 349 -5.15 -40.21 -18.17
C GLY A 349 -6.24 -39.61 -19.05
N LEU A 350 -6.98 -38.60 -18.56
CA LEU A 350 -8.07 -37.96 -19.31
C LEU A 350 -7.56 -36.71 -20.03
N GLU A 351 -7.55 -36.73 -21.35
CA GLU A 351 -7.09 -35.60 -22.15
C GLU A 351 -8.24 -34.72 -22.64
N PHE A 352 -8.09 -33.40 -22.46
CA PHE A 352 -8.92 -32.40 -23.11
C PHE A 352 -8.18 -31.07 -23.17
N VAL A 353 -8.58 -30.21 -24.11
CA VAL A 353 -7.99 -28.87 -24.25
C VAL A 353 -8.54 -27.90 -23.19
N PRO A 354 -7.79 -26.86 -22.78
CA PRO A 354 -8.27 -25.87 -21.80
C PRO A 354 -9.58 -25.18 -22.19
N ALA A 355 -9.84 -25.04 -23.51
CA ALA A 355 -11.11 -24.52 -24.02
C ALA A 355 -12.31 -25.41 -23.65
N SER A 356 -12.13 -26.73 -23.54
CA SER A 356 -13.17 -27.65 -23.08
C SER A 356 -13.52 -27.39 -21.63
N ALA A 357 -12.51 -27.14 -20.76
CA ALA A 357 -12.74 -26.75 -19.37
C ALA A 357 -13.60 -25.49 -19.26
N LEU A 358 -13.25 -24.44 -20.01
CA LEU A 358 -14.06 -23.22 -20.11
C LEU A 358 -15.48 -23.51 -20.62
N GLY A 359 -15.63 -24.46 -21.55
CA GLY A 359 -16.93 -24.93 -22.01
C GLY A 359 -17.76 -25.62 -20.91
N PHE A 360 -17.11 -26.30 -19.96
CA PHE A 360 -17.78 -26.88 -18.80
C PHE A 360 -18.33 -25.78 -17.90
N ASP A 361 -17.52 -24.75 -17.62
CA ASP A 361 -17.90 -23.57 -16.83
C ASP A 361 -19.10 -22.84 -17.44
N ARG A 362 -19.07 -22.58 -18.76
CA ARG A 362 -20.20 -21.93 -19.45
C ARG A 362 -21.48 -22.75 -19.37
N LYS A 363 -21.39 -24.07 -19.53
CA LYS A 363 -22.56 -24.96 -19.41
C LYS A 363 -23.09 -24.99 -17.96
N ALA A 364 -22.20 -25.09 -16.98
CA ALA A 364 -22.58 -25.06 -15.56
C ALA A 364 -23.23 -23.73 -15.18
N ALA A 365 -22.68 -22.60 -15.64
CA ALA A 365 -23.27 -21.27 -15.43
C ALA A 365 -24.66 -21.16 -16.07
N ALA A 366 -24.83 -21.61 -17.31
CA ALA A 366 -26.13 -21.59 -17.98
C ALA A 366 -27.18 -22.45 -17.24
N GLN A 367 -26.80 -23.63 -16.74
CA GLN A 367 -27.70 -24.50 -15.96
C GLN A 367 -27.95 -23.96 -14.55
N GLY A 368 -27.01 -23.20 -13.98
CA GLY A 368 -27.14 -22.55 -12.68
C GLY A 368 -27.93 -21.24 -12.69
N MET A 369 -28.28 -20.72 -13.86
CA MET A 369 -29.01 -19.44 -13.99
C MET A 369 -30.32 -19.39 -13.19
N PRO A 370 -31.16 -20.43 -13.15
CA PRO A 370 -32.36 -20.42 -12.30
C PRO A 370 -32.04 -20.31 -10.81
N ILE A 371 -30.96 -20.95 -10.35
CA ILE A 371 -30.50 -20.88 -8.96
C ILE A 371 -29.98 -19.47 -8.66
N TYR A 372 -29.29 -18.86 -9.62
CA TYR A 372 -28.79 -17.50 -9.52
C TYR A 372 -29.92 -16.47 -9.34
N GLU A 373 -30.97 -16.55 -10.17
CA GLU A 373 -32.13 -15.65 -10.04
C GLU A 373 -32.95 -15.94 -8.78
N ASP A 374 -33.12 -17.21 -8.40
CA ASP A 374 -33.77 -17.59 -7.12
C ASP A 374 -33.01 -17.02 -5.91
N LEU A 375 -31.66 -17.07 -5.93
CA LEU A 375 -30.85 -16.41 -4.90
C LEU A 375 -31.09 -14.90 -4.88
N ARG A 376 -31.18 -14.25 -6.03
CA ARG A 376 -31.45 -12.81 -6.13
C ARG A 376 -32.80 -12.44 -5.51
N ASP A 377 -33.83 -13.23 -5.75
CA ASP A 377 -35.16 -13.00 -5.18
C ASP A 377 -35.18 -13.25 -3.66
N LYS A 378 -34.44 -14.25 -3.17
CA LYS A 378 -34.25 -14.50 -1.73
C LYS A 378 -33.51 -13.37 -1.03
N ILE A 379 -32.53 -12.75 -1.71
CA ILE A 379 -31.85 -11.56 -1.19
C ILE A 379 -32.87 -10.42 -1.01
N ARG A 380 -33.70 -10.13 -2.02
CA ARG A 380 -34.68 -9.03 -1.98
C ARG A 380 -35.74 -9.17 -0.87
N THR A 381 -36.00 -10.39 -0.41
CA THR A 381 -36.98 -10.68 0.65
C THR A 381 -36.34 -10.90 2.03
N SER A 382 -35.01 -10.80 2.14
CA SER A 382 -34.30 -11.00 3.40
C SER A 382 -34.46 -9.80 4.34
N GLU A 383 -34.66 -10.06 5.63
CA GLU A 383 -34.81 -9.01 6.66
C GLU A 383 -33.50 -8.26 6.93
N LEU A 384 -32.36 -8.93 6.80
CA LEU A 384 -31.03 -8.40 7.07
C LEU A 384 -30.05 -8.86 5.98
N LEU A 385 -29.33 -7.91 5.42
CA LEU A 385 -28.29 -8.17 4.43
C LEU A 385 -27.02 -7.37 4.70
N HIS A 386 -25.90 -7.96 4.34
CA HIS A 386 -24.62 -7.31 4.21
C HIS A 386 -24.34 -7.04 2.73
N ALA A 387 -23.94 -5.81 2.42
CA ALA A 387 -23.51 -5.40 1.09
C ALA A 387 -22.05 -4.93 1.11
N ASP A 388 -21.32 -5.32 0.07
CA ASP A 388 -19.95 -4.90 -0.16
C ASP A 388 -19.63 -4.98 -1.66
N GLU A 389 -18.56 -4.32 -2.08
CA GLU A 389 -18.09 -4.42 -3.45
C GLU A 389 -16.57 -4.31 -3.55
N THR A 390 -16.01 -5.10 -4.45
CA THR A 390 -14.57 -5.10 -4.71
C THR A 390 -14.27 -4.94 -6.19
N SER A 391 -13.20 -4.22 -6.50
CA SER A 391 -12.75 -4.08 -7.87
C SER A 391 -12.29 -5.42 -8.44
N TRP A 392 -12.67 -5.71 -9.67
CA TRP A 392 -12.32 -6.92 -10.38
C TRP A 392 -11.78 -6.58 -11.78
N ARG A 393 -10.79 -7.31 -12.25
CA ARG A 393 -10.25 -7.14 -13.60
C ARG A 393 -10.67 -8.32 -14.45
N ASN A 394 -11.43 -8.05 -15.50
CA ASN A 394 -11.80 -9.03 -16.50
C ASN A 394 -11.15 -8.61 -17.83
N ASP A 395 -10.14 -9.37 -18.26
CA ASP A 395 -9.38 -9.12 -19.49
C ASP A 395 -8.87 -7.66 -19.60
N GLY A 396 -8.27 -7.16 -18.52
CA GLY A 396 -7.78 -5.77 -18.41
C GLY A 396 -8.87 -4.72 -18.15
N VAL A 397 -10.13 -5.03 -18.46
CA VAL A 397 -11.27 -4.14 -18.23
C VAL A 397 -11.70 -4.16 -16.76
N GLY A 398 -11.83 -2.97 -16.18
CA GLY A 398 -12.31 -2.79 -14.81
C GLY A 398 -13.79 -3.16 -14.67
N HIS A 399 -14.08 -4.01 -13.70
CA HIS A 399 -15.40 -4.44 -13.25
C HIS A 399 -15.45 -4.34 -11.72
N PHE A 400 -16.63 -4.57 -11.16
CA PHE A 400 -16.86 -4.67 -9.72
C PHE A 400 -17.65 -5.94 -9.44
N ILE A 401 -17.18 -6.72 -8.46
CA ILE A 401 -17.96 -7.79 -7.87
C ILE A 401 -18.72 -7.17 -6.70
N TRP A 402 -20.03 -7.16 -6.83
CA TRP A 402 -20.98 -6.80 -5.78
C TRP A 402 -21.34 -8.04 -5.00
N PHE A 403 -21.33 -7.93 -3.68
CA PHE A 403 -21.77 -8.95 -2.75
C PHE A 403 -23.04 -8.48 -2.05
N ALA A 404 -24.02 -9.38 -1.95
CA ALA A 404 -25.18 -9.25 -1.09
C ALA A 404 -25.39 -10.57 -0.36
N GLY A 405 -25.52 -10.56 0.96
CA GLY A 405 -25.68 -11.83 1.68
C GLY A 405 -25.92 -11.72 3.17
N ASN A 406 -26.12 -12.86 3.80
CA ASN A 406 -26.26 -13.00 5.25
C ASN A 406 -25.62 -14.33 5.68
N GLN A 407 -26.00 -14.87 6.83
CA GLN A 407 -25.43 -16.12 7.34
C GLN A 407 -25.74 -17.34 6.46
N ASN A 408 -26.85 -17.29 5.71
CA ASN A 408 -27.36 -18.42 4.94
C ASN A 408 -27.20 -18.23 3.42
N LEU A 409 -27.12 -16.98 2.96
CA LEU A 409 -27.11 -16.62 1.54
C LEU A 409 -25.87 -15.81 1.18
N ALA A 410 -25.31 -16.10 0.01
CA ALA A 410 -24.24 -15.31 -0.61
C ALA A 410 -24.54 -15.14 -2.10
N PHE A 411 -24.84 -13.91 -2.49
CA PHE A 411 -25.10 -13.53 -3.87
C PHE A 411 -23.96 -12.63 -4.37
N PHE A 412 -23.46 -12.95 -5.56
CA PHE A 412 -22.41 -12.19 -6.22
C PHE A 412 -22.89 -11.71 -7.58
N HIS A 413 -22.69 -10.44 -7.90
CA HIS A 413 -23.03 -9.86 -9.19
C HIS A 413 -21.85 -9.09 -9.77
N ILE A 414 -21.53 -9.34 -11.04
CA ILE A 414 -20.39 -8.69 -11.70
C ILE A 414 -20.92 -7.67 -12.69
N ASP A 415 -20.60 -6.40 -12.47
CA ASP A 415 -20.94 -5.31 -13.39
C ASP A 415 -19.70 -4.47 -13.72
N ARG A 416 -19.73 -3.78 -14.86
CA ARG A 416 -18.69 -2.82 -15.25
C ARG A 416 -18.72 -1.56 -14.41
N HIS A 417 -19.89 -1.18 -13.90
CA HIS A 417 -20.13 0.08 -13.24
C HIS A 417 -20.20 -0.10 -11.74
N ARG A 418 -19.62 0.88 -11.03
CA ARG A 418 -19.81 1.08 -9.60
C ARG A 418 -20.83 2.22 -9.42
N SER A 419 -22.12 1.93 -9.56
CA SER A 419 -23.18 2.93 -9.56
C SER A 419 -24.36 2.53 -8.67
N ALA A 420 -25.17 3.52 -8.28
CA ALA A 420 -26.40 3.30 -7.52
C ALA A 420 -27.43 2.47 -8.30
N GLU A 421 -27.43 2.57 -9.63
CA GLU A 421 -28.31 1.79 -10.51
C GLU A 421 -28.02 0.29 -10.40
N VAL A 422 -26.74 -0.10 -10.39
CA VAL A 422 -26.37 -1.51 -10.21
C VAL A 422 -26.80 -2.01 -8.85
N ALA A 423 -26.57 -1.23 -7.79
CA ALA A 423 -27.03 -1.58 -6.44
C ALA A 423 -28.56 -1.75 -6.39
N LYS A 424 -29.34 -0.81 -6.96
CA LYS A 424 -30.80 -0.94 -7.08
C LYS A 424 -31.23 -2.16 -7.87
N SER A 425 -30.49 -2.53 -8.92
CA SER A 425 -30.80 -3.74 -9.69
C SER A 425 -30.67 -5.00 -8.83
N ILE A 426 -29.74 -5.03 -7.87
CA ILE A 426 -29.50 -6.17 -6.98
C ILE A 426 -30.59 -6.21 -5.90
N PHE A 427 -30.74 -5.14 -5.12
CA PHE A 427 -31.61 -5.10 -3.93
C PHE A 427 -33.08 -4.77 -4.24
N GLY A 428 -33.39 -4.27 -5.44
CA GLY A 428 -34.69 -3.70 -5.76
C GLY A 428 -34.77 -2.21 -5.39
N GLU A 429 -35.84 -1.54 -5.86
CA GLU A 429 -36.05 -0.12 -5.58
C GLU A 429 -36.48 0.13 -4.12
N ASN A 430 -37.26 -0.79 -3.54
CA ASN A 430 -37.80 -0.71 -2.19
C ASN A 430 -37.42 -1.98 -1.41
N PHE A 431 -36.19 -2.05 -0.92
CA PHE A 431 -35.78 -3.13 -0.03
C PHE A 431 -36.30 -2.85 1.38
N ASP A 432 -37.25 -3.66 1.85
CA ASP A 432 -37.92 -3.46 3.15
C ASP A 432 -37.06 -3.87 4.35
N GLY A 433 -35.96 -4.59 4.11
CA GLY A 433 -35.03 -5.05 5.16
C GLY A 433 -34.00 -4.01 5.61
N THR A 434 -33.19 -4.41 6.59
CA THR A 434 -32.01 -3.66 7.05
C THR A 434 -30.80 -3.98 6.20
N LEU A 435 -30.14 -2.94 5.66
CA LEU A 435 -28.90 -3.08 4.90
C LEU A 435 -27.66 -2.66 5.70
N VAL A 436 -26.78 -3.62 5.98
CA VAL A 436 -25.45 -3.38 6.57
C VAL A 436 -24.44 -3.16 5.44
N ARG A 437 -23.88 -1.96 5.36
CA ARG A 437 -23.02 -1.56 4.24
C ARG A 437 -21.88 -0.66 4.68
N ASP A 438 -20.88 -0.48 3.82
CA ASP A 438 -19.93 0.60 4.01
C ASP A 438 -20.59 1.98 3.77
N ARG A 439 -19.81 3.06 3.81
CA ARG A 439 -20.33 4.43 3.58
C ARG A 439 -20.32 4.82 2.10
N TYR A 440 -20.43 3.85 1.19
CA TYR A 440 -20.45 4.16 -0.22
C TYR A 440 -21.79 4.73 -0.68
N ALA A 441 -21.72 5.83 -1.42
CA ALA A 441 -22.89 6.61 -1.81
C ALA A 441 -23.84 5.87 -2.77
N ALA A 442 -23.38 4.84 -3.48
CA ALA A 442 -24.24 4.07 -4.38
C ALA A 442 -25.38 3.36 -3.65
N TYR A 443 -25.21 3.06 -2.38
CA TYR A 443 -26.26 2.43 -1.59
C TYR A 443 -27.27 3.43 -1.01
N ASN A 444 -27.05 4.74 -1.16
CA ASN A 444 -27.97 5.73 -0.62
C ASN A 444 -29.39 5.52 -1.17
N GLY A 445 -30.37 5.42 -0.27
CA GLY A 445 -31.76 5.13 -0.62
C GLY A 445 -32.10 3.65 -0.80
N ILE A 446 -31.17 2.73 -0.50
CA ILE A 446 -31.44 1.29 -0.48
C ILE A 446 -31.59 0.82 0.98
N GLY A 447 -32.67 0.10 1.26
CA GLY A 447 -33.07 -0.36 2.60
C GLY A 447 -33.97 0.64 3.32
N LEU A 448 -35.04 0.13 3.93
CA LEU A 448 -35.87 0.90 4.87
C LEU A 448 -35.02 1.41 6.04
N ASP A 449 -34.21 0.50 6.58
CA ASP A 449 -33.20 0.78 7.60
C ASP A 449 -31.80 0.41 7.09
N TRP A 450 -30.78 1.06 7.65
CA TRP A 450 -29.39 0.74 7.33
C TRP A 450 -28.47 0.89 8.52
N GLN A 451 -27.36 0.17 8.47
CA GLN A 451 -26.28 0.24 9.45
C GLN A 451 -24.95 0.35 8.73
N THR A 452 -24.03 1.17 9.26
CA THR A 452 -22.64 1.15 8.79
C THR A 452 -21.94 -0.13 9.26
N CYS A 453 -21.28 -0.83 8.34
CA CYS A 453 -20.49 -2.01 8.63
C CYS A 453 -19.36 -1.67 9.61
N ILE A 454 -19.44 -2.24 10.82
CA ILE A 454 -18.51 -1.97 11.92
C ILE A 454 -17.10 -2.46 11.57
N ALA A 455 -16.97 -3.55 10.83
CA ALA A 455 -15.67 -4.05 10.35
C ALA A 455 -14.93 -3.03 9.46
N HIS A 456 -15.66 -2.28 8.63
CA HIS A 456 -15.10 -1.20 7.83
C HIS A 456 -14.63 -0.02 8.70
N ILE A 457 -15.36 0.33 9.75
CA ILE A 457 -14.95 1.37 10.72
C ILE A 457 -13.65 0.96 11.43
N ILE A 458 -13.59 -0.28 11.95
CA ILE A 458 -12.38 -0.81 12.61
C ILE A 458 -11.19 -0.78 11.66
N THR A 459 -11.39 -1.26 10.42
CA THR A 459 -10.32 -1.29 9.41
C THR A 459 -9.86 0.12 9.10
N LYS A 460 -10.77 1.06 8.88
CA LYS A 460 -10.42 2.45 8.57
C LYS A 460 -9.70 3.13 9.73
N ALA A 461 -10.11 2.89 10.97
CA ALA A 461 -9.41 3.40 12.16
C ALA A 461 -7.99 2.85 12.28
N LYS A 462 -7.78 1.55 11.97
CA LYS A 462 -6.44 0.94 11.94
C LYS A 462 -5.56 1.55 10.84
N GLU A 463 -6.13 1.80 9.67
CA GLU A 463 -5.42 2.45 8.56
C GLU A 463 -5.03 3.88 8.93
N ILE A 464 -5.95 4.69 9.45
CA ILE A 464 -5.67 6.07 9.89
C ILE A 464 -4.56 6.07 10.93
N ARG A 465 -4.64 5.17 11.93
CA ARG A 465 -3.58 5.02 12.94
C ARG A 465 -2.24 4.63 12.32
N GLY A 466 -2.24 3.71 11.36
CA GLY A 466 -1.05 3.27 10.65
C GLY A 466 -0.41 4.39 9.81
N GLU A 467 -1.22 5.14 9.07
CA GLU A 467 -0.80 6.30 8.29
C GLU A 467 -0.26 7.42 9.20
N HIS A 468 -0.95 7.71 10.31
CA HIS A 468 -0.53 8.72 11.29
C HIS A 468 0.78 8.37 12.00
N ALA A 469 1.01 7.09 12.32
CA ALA A 469 2.24 6.63 12.94
C ALA A 469 3.49 6.88 12.07
N LEU A 470 3.33 6.97 10.74
CA LEU A 470 4.40 7.21 9.77
C LEU A 470 4.73 8.71 9.57
N LEU A 471 3.94 9.63 10.14
CA LEU A 471 4.20 11.07 10.04
C LEU A 471 5.44 11.47 10.85
N LEU A 472 6.04 12.62 10.51
CA LEU A 472 7.11 13.21 11.31
C LEU A 472 6.59 13.62 12.69
N GLN A 473 7.45 13.59 13.71
CA GLN A 473 7.04 13.84 15.10
C GLN A 473 6.39 15.22 15.29
N THR A 474 6.79 16.21 14.49
CA THR A 474 6.23 17.58 14.46
C THR A 474 4.82 17.67 13.89
N GLU A 475 4.38 16.69 13.11
CA GLU A 475 3.07 16.65 12.44
C GLU A 475 2.10 15.66 13.11
N LYS A 476 2.56 14.89 14.10
CA LYS A 476 1.72 13.95 14.83
C LYS A 476 0.82 14.67 15.81
N ASP A 477 -0.47 14.72 15.49
CA ASP A 477 -1.50 15.03 16.48
C ASP A 477 -1.60 13.91 17.54
N THR A 478 -1.39 14.27 18.81
CA THR A 478 -1.41 13.34 19.94
C THR A 478 -2.80 12.74 20.20
N ALA A 479 -3.87 13.35 19.70
CA ALA A 479 -5.25 12.88 19.90
C ALA A 479 -5.66 11.76 18.93
N VAL A 480 -5.01 11.63 17.76
CA VAL A 480 -5.44 10.70 16.70
C VAL A 480 -5.28 9.23 17.10
N ALA A 481 -4.14 8.86 17.69
CA ALA A 481 -3.91 7.47 18.09
C ALA A 481 -4.87 7.01 19.22
N PRO A 482 -5.06 7.76 20.33
CA PRO A 482 -6.08 7.46 21.33
C PRO A 482 -7.50 7.39 20.76
N PHE A 483 -7.88 8.33 19.89
CA PHE A 483 -9.18 8.32 19.24
C PHE A 483 -9.40 7.04 18.43
N CYS A 484 -8.45 6.68 17.56
CA CYS A 484 -8.54 5.46 16.77
C CYS A 484 -8.60 4.20 17.65
N ASN A 485 -7.81 4.14 18.74
CA ASN A 485 -7.84 3.01 19.66
C ASN A 485 -9.18 2.87 20.38
N ASN A 486 -9.74 3.97 20.88
CA ASN A 486 -11.06 3.97 21.53
C ASN A 486 -12.16 3.55 20.54
N LEU A 487 -12.09 4.03 19.29
CA LEU A 487 -13.05 3.66 18.25
C LEU A 487 -12.94 2.17 17.89
N ILE A 488 -11.72 1.63 17.79
CA ILE A 488 -11.48 0.21 17.53
C ILE A 488 -12.03 -0.64 18.68
N ASP A 489 -11.72 -0.29 19.94
CA ASP A 489 -12.22 -1.01 21.12
C ASP A 489 -13.75 -1.03 21.17
N LEU A 490 -14.37 0.13 21.05
CA LEU A 490 -15.82 0.29 21.05
C LEU A 490 -16.50 -0.57 19.97
N CYS A 491 -15.97 -0.50 18.74
CA CYS A 491 -16.47 -1.29 17.62
C CYS A 491 -16.25 -2.79 17.81
N SER A 492 -15.11 -3.21 18.38
CA SER A 492 -14.84 -4.61 18.71
C SER A 492 -15.83 -5.12 19.76
N ARG A 493 -16.07 -4.37 20.84
CA ARG A 493 -17.09 -4.71 21.86
C ARG A 493 -18.49 -4.82 21.28
N LEU A 494 -18.84 -3.95 20.34
CA LEU A 494 -20.11 -4.02 19.61
C LEU A 494 -20.25 -5.31 18.80
N CYS A 495 -19.20 -5.70 18.06
CA CYS A 495 -19.17 -6.96 17.32
C CYS A 495 -19.31 -8.18 18.23
N ASP A 496 -18.56 -8.22 19.34
CA ASP A 496 -18.60 -9.32 20.31
C ASP A 496 -19.98 -9.42 20.97
N THR A 497 -20.57 -8.29 21.34
CA THR A 497 -21.93 -8.22 21.90
C THR A 497 -22.95 -8.73 20.88
N GLY A 498 -22.83 -8.33 19.62
CA GLY A 498 -23.67 -8.85 18.53
C GLY A 498 -23.55 -10.36 18.35
N GLN A 499 -22.33 -10.91 18.41
CA GLN A 499 -22.13 -12.37 18.36
C GLN A 499 -22.79 -13.09 19.56
N LYS A 500 -22.67 -12.54 20.77
CA LYS A 500 -23.29 -13.09 21.98
C LYS A 500 -24.83 -13.04 21.94
N LEU A 501 -25.40 -11.99 21.35
CA LEU A 501 -26.83 -11.88 21.11
C LEU A 501 -27.32 -12.93 20.09
N LYS A 502 -26.54 -13.17 19.03
CA LYS A 502 -26.84 -14.21 18.02
C LYS A 502 -26.75 -15.62 18.56
N SER A 503 -25.76 -15.90 19.40
CA SER A 503 -25.57 -17.21 20.01
C SER A 503 -26.44 -17.45 21.25
N GLY A 504 -27.33 -16.50 21.59
CA GLY A 504 -28.26 -16.62 22.72
C GLY A 504 -27.63 -16.46 24.12
N HIS A 505 -26.35 -16.07 24.20
CA HIS A 505 -25.67 -15.83 25.48
C HIS A 505 -26.15 -14.56 26.18
N ILE A 506 -26.71 -13.60 25.42
CA ILE A 506 -27.36 -12.41 25.95
C ILE A 506 -28.83 -12.44 25.50
N PRO A 507 -29.80 -12.29 26.41
CA PRO A 507 -31.21 -12.23 26.04
C PRO A 507 -31.52 -10.94 25.27
N ARG A 508 -32.35 -11.03 24.22
CA ARG A 508 -32.72 -9.89 23.35
C ARG A 508 -33.32 -8.69 24.13
N ASN A 509 -33.95 -8.92 25.28
CA ASN A 509 -34.52 -7.87 26.13
C ASN A 509 -33.45 -6.92 26.70
N GLU A 510 -32.19 -7.37 26.79
CA GLU A 510 -31.06 -6.52 27.23
C GLU A 510 -30.42 -5.74 26.08
N ALA A 511 -30.70 -6.10 24.82
CA ALA A 511 -30.10 -5.44 23.64
C ALA A 511 -30.40 -3.94 23.61
N ALA A 512 -31.63 -3.51 23.93
CA ALA A 512 -32.01 -2.10 23.95
C ALA A 512 -31.28 -1.29 25.05
N LYS A 513 -30.92 -1.92 26.17
CA LYS A 513 -30.12 -1.26 27.22
C LYS A 513 -28.66 -1.14 26.79
N LEU A 514 -28.12 -2.17 26.15
CA LEU A 514 -26.76 -2.18 25.61
C LEU A 514 -26.61 -1.14 24.50
N GLU A 515 -27.57 -1.07 23.57
CA GLU A 515 -27.61 -0.05 22.51
C GLU A 515 -27.53 1.37 23.09
N LYS A 516 -28.38 1.70 24.06
CA LYS A 516 -28.36 3.01 24.74
C LYS A 516 -26.99 3.31 25.37
N ARG A 517 -26.35 2.32 25.98
CA ARG A 517 -25.01 2.47 26.57
C ARG A 517 -23.95 2.79 25.52
N PHE A 518 -23.95 2.05 24.41
CA PHE A 518 -23.01 2.29 23.32
C PHE A 518 -23.23 3.64 22.62
N VAL A 519 -24.47 4.06 22.43
CA VAL A 519 -24.80 5.39 21.88
C VAL A 519 -24.31 6.52 22.80
N MET A 520 -24.39 6.34 24.12
CA MET A 520 -23.84 7.30 25.09
C MET A 520 -22.30 7.38 25.01
N GLU A 521 -21.61 6.24 24.84
CA GLU A 521 -20.14 6.21 24.68
C GLU A 521 -19.69 6.86 23.35
N LEU A 522 -20.49 6.78 22.29
CA LEU A 522 -20.22 7.41 20.99
C LEU A 522 -20.37 8.95 20.98
N ASN A 523 -21.15 9.52 21.91
CA ASN A 523 -21.44 10.95 21.97
C ASN A 523 -20.83 11.60 23.24
N PRO A 524 -19.51 11.83 23.29
CA PRO A 524 -18.87 12.51 24.43
C PRO A 524 -19.22 14.01 24.53
N ALA A 525 -19.95 14.58 23.57
CA ALA A 525 -20.29 16.02 23.49
C ALA A 525 -21.11 16.59 24.68
N LYS A 526 -21.50 15.77 25.67
CA LYS A 526 -22.13 16.28 26.91
C LYS A 526 -21.16 16.48 28.08
N ARG A 527 -19.86 16.21 27.92
CA ARG A 527 -18.84 16.49 28.96
C ARG A 527 -17.75 17.43 28.42
N GLY A 528 -18.07 18.72 28.37
CA GLY A 528 -17.10 19.78 28.70
C GLY A 528 -16.06 20.20 27.65
N THR A 529 -16.34 20.17 26.34
CA THR A 529 -15.50 20.89 25.36
C THR A 529 -16.35 21.81 24.48
N ASN A 530 -16.05 23.11 24.54
CA ASN A 530 -16.83 24.21 23.99
C ASN A 530 -16.59 24.40 22.48
N ARG A 531 -16.68 23.33 21.69
CA ARG A 531 -16.78 23.39 20.21
C ARG A 531 -17.69 22.26 19.73
N PRO A 532 -18.76 22.54 18.97
CA PRO A 532 -19.64 21.52 18.44
C PRO A 532 -18.92 20.78 17.31
N PHE A 533 -18.17 19.73 17.66
CA PHE A 533 -17.62 18.82 16.67
C PHE A 533 -18.66 17.73 16.39
N VAL A 534 -19.22 17.79 15.17
CA VAL A 534 -20.08 16.80 14.52
C VAL A 534 -21.58 16.88 14.88
N SER A 535 -22.28 17.85 14.28
CA SER A 535 -23.75 17.92 14.22
C SER A 535 -24.39 16.99 13.17
N ASN A 536 -23.62 16.11 12.51
CA ASN A 536 -24.10 15.22 11.45
C ASN A 536 -23.58 13.78 11.61
N LEU A 537 -23.76 13.17 12.79
CA LEU A 537 -23.74 11.71 12.90
C LEU A 537 -25.16 11.19 12.64
N PRO A 538 -25.46 10.63 11.46
CA PRO A 538 -26.76 10.00 11.21
C PRO A 538 -26.93 8.79 12.14
N ARG A 539 -28.18 8.46 12.48
CA ARG A 539 -28.59 7.34 13.34
C ARG A 539 -27.63 6.14 13.15
N LEU A 540 -26.77 5.90 14.13
CA LEU A 540 -26.16 4.59 14.33
C LEU A 540 -27.27 3.71 14.92
N SER A 541 -28.19 3.27 14.08
CA SER A 541 -29.02 2.11 14.36
C SER A 541 -28.07 0.93 14.44
N VAL A 542 -27.68 0.58 15.66
CA VAL A 542 -26.97 -0.68 15.91
C VAL A 542 -28.06 -1.74 15.90
N VAL A 543 -28.35 -2.27 14.72
CA VAL A 543 -29.27 -3.37 14.57
C VAL A 543 -28.55 -4.61 15.10
N PHE A 544 -28.76 -4.88 16.39
CA PHE A 544 -28.41 -6.14 17.01
C PHE A 544 -29.38 -7.22 16.52
N SER A 545 -29.22 -7.68 15.29
CA SER A 545 -29.97 -8.80 14.71
C SER A 545 -29.02 -9.91 14.30
#